data_AF-A0A6N8WCJ4-F1
#
_entry.id   AF-A0A6N8WCJ4-F1
#
_cell.length_a   1.000
_cell.length_b   1.000
_cell.length_c   1.000
_cell.angle_alpha   90.00
_cell.angle_beta   90.00
_cell.angle_gamma   90.00
#
_symmetry.space_group_name_H-M   'P 1'
#
loop_
_entity.id
_entity.type
_entity.pdbx_description
1 polymer ?
#
loop_
_entity_poly.entity_id
_entity_poly.type
_entity_poly.pdbx_seq_one_letter_code
_entity_poly.pdbx_strand_id
1 'polypeptide(L)'
;MIGILAIVVGAFWLGTQRELVQRFSQWGYFSSFLISLIGSATVILPAPGLALILALGAHLNPVLLGIVAGFGSGLGELSGYLAGKAGRNLVSGEGRFTAFLHQMTTRFTTPALFILAILPLPIFDFAGILAGALRMPVLRFLAVVISGKIIKHALAAYLGAEFFEMVLTRYGF
;
A
#
# COMPACT_ATOMS: atom_id res chain seq x y z
N MET A 1 -18.49 -7.63 -0.76
CA MET A 1 -18.58 -7.28 -2.20
C MET A 1 -19.17 -5.89 -2.43
N ILE A 2 -20.34 -5.58 -1.85
CA ILE A 2 -21.01 -4.26 -2.00
C ILE A 2 -20.10 -3.07 -1.60
N GLY A 3 -19.38 -3.17 -0.48
CA GLY A 3 -18.50 -2.08 -0.03
C GLY A 3 -17.33 -1.77 -0.97
N ILE A 4 -16.70 -2.78 -1.57
CA ILE A 4 -15.59 -2.59 -2.53
C ILE A 4 -16.13 -1.90 -3.78
N LEU A 5 -17.28 -2.36 -4.29
CA LEU A 5 -17.92 -1.76 -5.46
C LEU A 5 -18.27 -0.29 -5.20
N ALA A 6 -18.83 0.02 -4.03
CA ALA A 6 -19.14 1.39 -3.65
C ALA A 6 -17.89 2.28 -3.63
N ILE A 7 -16.76 1.78 -3.12
CA ILE A 7 -15.51 2.55 -3.11
C ILE A 7 -14.95 2.74 -4.51
N VAL A 8 -14.98 1.70 -5.36
CA VAL A 8 -14.52 1.81 -6.76
C VAL A 8 -15.37 2.81 -7.55
N VAL A 9 -16.71 2.75 -7.41
CA VAL A 9 -17.63 3.68 -8.05
C VAL A 9 -17.43 5.10 -7.53
N GLY A 10 -17.27 5.27 -6.21
CA GLY A 10 -17.00 6.56 -5.60
C GLY A 10 -15.67 7.16 -6.04
N ALA A 11 -14.61 6.34 -6.15
CA ALA A 11 -13.32 6.76 -6.67
C ALA A 11 -13.43 7.18 -8.15
N PHE A 12 -14.14 6.40 -8.97
CA PHE A 12 -14.36 6.76 -10.38
C PHE A 12 -15.09 8.10 -10.51
N TRP A 13 -16.18 8.29 -9.76
CA TRP A 13 -16.91 9.56 -9.72
C TRP A 13 -16.03 10.72 -9.25
N LEU A 14 -15.21 10.53 -8.22
CA LEU A 14 -14.29 11.56 -7.74
C LEU A 14 -13.24 11.92 -8.79
N GLY A 15 -12.77 10.96 -9.58
CA GLY A 15 -11.84 11.18 -10.68
C GLY A 15 -12.42 12.02 -11.82
N THR A 16 -13.74 12.08 -12.00
CA THR A 16 -14.36 12.98 -12.99
C THR A 16 -14.60 14.40 -12.48
N GLN A 17 -14.58 14.63 -11.17
CA GLN A 17 -14.89 15.93 -10.54
C GLN A 17 -13.65 16.82 -10.37
N ARG A 18 -13.17 17.44 -11.46
CA ARG A 18 -11.96 18.31 -11.48
C ARG A 18 -12.00 19.42 -10.41
N GLU A 19 -13.08 20.22 -10.38
CA GLU A 19 -13.18 21.39 -9.49
C GLU A 19 -13.16 21.01 -8.01
N LEU A 20 -13.84 19.91 -7.66
CA LEU A 20 -13.92 19.41 -6.29
C LEU A 20 -12.53 19.01 -5.78
N VAL A 21 -11.79 18.22 -6.55
CA VAL A 21 -10.49 17.70 -6.11
C VAL A 21 -9.45 18.83 -6.04
N GLN A 22 -9.48 19.77 -6.98
CA GLN A 22 -8.55 20.91 -6.97
C GLN A 22 -8.80 21.84 -5.77
N ARG A 23 -10.06 22.12 -5.44
CA ARG A 23 -10.43 22.96 -4.29
C ARG A 23 -10.01 22.36 -2.95
N PHE A 24 -9.93 21.04 -2.87
CA PHE A 24 -9.57 20.31 -1.65
C PHE A 24 -8.25 19.52 -1.82
N SER A 25 -7.32 20.01 -2.64
CA SER A 25 -6.09 19.27 -2.99
C SER A 25 -5.25 18.83 -1.78
N GLN A 26 -5.11 19.70 -0.76
CA GLN A 26 -4.44 19.37 0.51
C GLN A 26 -5.12 18.20 1.24
N TRP A 27 -6.46 18.17 1.25
CA TRP A 27 -7.24 17.08 1.81
C TRP A 27 -7.13 15.81 0.96
N GLY A 28 -6.89 15.93 -0.35
CA GLY A 28 -6.56 14.81 -1.23
C GLY A 28 -5.27 14.10 -0.81
N TYR A 29 -4.19 14.85 -0.55
CA TYR A 29 -2.95 14.27 -0.02
C TYR A 29 -3.14 13.67 1.37
N PHE A 30 -3.79 14.39 2.30
CA PHE A 30 -3.99 13.89 3.66
C PHE A 30 -4.87 12.63 3.70
N SER A 31 -5.97 12.61 2.94
CA SER A 31 -6.83 11.43 2.85
C SER A 31 -6.10 10.24 2.21
N SER A 32 -5.26 10.48 1.20
CA SER A 32 -4.42 9.44 0.59
C SER A 32 -3.49 8.77 1.60
N PHE A 33 -2.89 9.56 2.51
CA PHE A 33 -2.07 9.03 3.60
C PHE A 33 -2.90 8.14 4.53
N LEU A 34 -4.03 8.65 5.04
CA LEU A 34 -4.85 7.93 6.01
C LEU A 34 -5.45 6.65 5.43
N ILE A 35 -5.94 6.70 4.20
CA ILE A 35 -6.58 5.56 3.54
C ILE A 35 -5.53 4.50 3.20
N SER A 36 -4.34 4.90 2.75
CA SER A 36 -3.24 3.96 2.55
C SER A 36 -2.74 3.37 3.87
N LEU A 37 -2.67 4.16 4.94
CA LEU A 37 -2.31 3.70 6.28
C LEU A 37 -3.28 2.64 6.80
N ILE A 38 -4.57 2.96 6.80
CA ILE A 38 -5.61 2.05 7.28
C ILE A 38 -5.70 0.82 6.36
N GLY A 39 -5.67 1.03 5.05
CA GLY A 39 -5.74 -0.04 4.06
C GLY A 39 -4.61 -1.05 4.19
N SER A 40 -3.38 -0.60 4.44
CA SER A 40 -2.23 -1.50 4.70
C SER A 40 -2.19 -2.04 6.12
N ALA A 41 -2.90 -1.45 7.08
CA ALA A 41 -2.96 -1.97 8.45
C ALA A 41 -3.93 -3.15 8.61
N THR A 42 -4.83 -3.35 7.65
CA THR A 42 -5.88 -4.36 7.72
C THR A 42 -5.61 -5.50 6.76
N VAL A 43 -5.40 -6.72 7.29
CA VAL A 43 -5.20 -7.96 6.51
C VAL A 43 -6.45 -8.35 5.67
N ILE A 44 -7.63 -7.75 5.95
CA ILE A 44 -8.93 -8.28 5.50
C ILE A 44 -9.70 -7.32 4.56
N LEU A 45 -9.29 -6.05 4.39
CA LEU A 45 -10.03 -5.11 3.52
C LEU A 45 -9.43 -5.05 2.11
N PRO A 46 -10.12 -5.59 1.08
CA PRO A 46 -9.54 -5.70 -0.25
C PRO A 46 -9.39 -4.34 -0.92
N ALA A 47 -8.17 -3.80 -0.85
CA ALA A 47 -7.56 -2.84 -1.78
C ALA A 47 -8.41 -1.68 -2.33
N PRO A 48 -9.35 -1.05 -1.59
CA PRO A 48 -10.05 0.11 -2.13
C PRO A 48 -9.13 1.33 -2.23
N GLY A 49 -8.03 1.34 -1.47
CA GLY A 49 -7.07 2.44 -1.44
C GLY A 49 -6.41 2.69 -2.81
N LEU A 50 -6.10 1.65 -3.58
CA LEU A 50 -5.48 1.83 -4.91
C LEU A 50 -6.42 2.52 -5.90
N ALA A 51 -7.72 2.20 -5.87
CA ALA A 51 -8.72 2.86 -6.70
C ALA A 51 -8.79 4.36 -6.40
N LEU A 52 -8.71 4.74 -5.12
CA LEU A 52 -8.68 6.14 -4.74
C LEU A 52 -7.40 6.84 -5.19
N ILE A 53 -6.24 6.20 -5.10
CA ILE A 53 -4.98 6.78 -5.58
C ILE A 53 -4.98 6.99 -7.08
N LEU A 54 -5.56 6.06 -7.85
CA LEU A 54 -5.81 6.23 -9.30
C LEU A 54 -6.68 7.47 -9.56
N ALA A 55 -7.80 7.61 -8.84
CA ALA A 55 -8.71 8.74 -9.00
C ALA A 55 -8.07 10.09 -8.64
N LEU A 56 -7.33 10.13 -7.53
CA LEU A 56 -6.62 11.34 -7.09
C LEU A 56 -5.45 11.71 -8.00
N GLY A 57 -4.83 10.71 -8.65
CA GLY A 57 -3.77 10.92 -9.65
C GLY A 57 -4.21 11.77 -10.85
N ALA A 58 -5.50 11.79 -11.16
CA ALA A 58 -6.07 12.64 -12.22
C ALA A 58 -5.92 14.15 -11.97
N HIS A 59 -5.80 14.56 -10.70
CA HIS A 59 -5.89 15.98 -10.32
C HIS A 59 -4.74 16.45 -9.41
N LEU A 60 -3.98 15.53 -8.81
CA LEU A 60 -2.87 15.83 -7.91
C LEU A 60 -1.52 15.50 -8.55
N ASN A 61 -0.45 16.14 -8.07
CA ASN A 61 0.91 15.77 -8.47
C ASN A 61 1.19 14.28 -8.15
N PRO A 62 1.44 13.41 -9.15
CA PRO A 62 1.56 11.97 -8.94
C PRO A 62 2.74 11.56 -8.05
N VAL A 63 3.85 12.30 -8.12
CA VAL A 63 5.05 12.03 -7.31
C VAL A 63 4.76 12.32 -5.84
N LEU A 64 4.21 13.50 -5.53
CA LEU A 64 3.88 13.86 -4.16
C LEU A 64 2.79 12.92 -3.59
N LEU A 65 1.81 12.56 -4.42
CA LEU A 65 0.76 11.62 -4.03
C LEU A 65 1.35 10.24 -3.72
N GLY A 66 2.26 9.76 -4.57
CA GLY A 66 2.99 8.51 -4.36
C GLY A 66 3.83 8.52 -3.09
N ILE A 67 4.52 9.63 -2.79
CA ILE A 67 5.28 9.80 -1.54
C ILE A 67 4.35 9.70 -0.33
N VAL A 68 3.30 10.53 -0.29
CA VAL A 68 2.39 10.63 0.86
C VAL A 68 1.65 9.30 1.09
N ALA A 69 1.10 8.71 0.03
CA ALA A 69 0.43 7.41 0.12
C ALA A 69 1.39 6.26 0.44
N GLY A 70 2.63 6.32 -0.07
CA GLY A 70 3.68 5.35 0.21
C GLY A 70 4.11 5.33 1.67
N PHE A 71 4.26 6.50 2.28
CA PHE A 71 4.51 6.64 3.72
C PHE A 71 3.34 6.10 4.55
N GLY A 72 2.11 6.50 4.22
CA GLY A 72 0.90 5.99 4.89
C GLY A 72 0.86 4.45 4.83
N SER A 73 0.94 3.90 3.62
CA SER A 73 0.93 2.45 3.41
C SER A 73 2.05 1.75 4.16
N GLY A 74 3.30 2.21 4.04
CA GLY A 74 4.43 1.57 4.72
C GLY A 74 4.35 1.60 6.24
N LEU A 75 3.76 2.65 6.83
CA LEU A 75 3.46 2.68 8.26
C LEU A 75 2.34 1.69 8.63
N GLY A 76 1.35 1.49 7.76
CA GLY A 76 0.28 0.51 7.97
C GLY A 76 0.79 -0.92 8.09
N GLU A 77 1.83 -1.25 7.30
CA GLU A 77 2.49 -2.56 7.30
C GLU A 77 3.22 -2.89 8.61
N LEU A 78 3.43 -1.90 9.50
CA LEU A 78 3.95 -2.16 10.84
C LEU A 78 3.02 -3.08 11.63
N SER A 79 1.72 -3.06 11.37
CA SER A 79 0.76 -3.96 12.01
C SER A 79 1.15 -5.44 11.81
N GLY A 80 1.36 -5.85 10.55
CA GLY A 80 1.80 -7.20 10.19
C GLY A 80 3.19 -7.52 10.74
N TYR A 81 4.14 -6.57 10.62
CA TYR A 81 5.48 -6.73 11.20
C TYR A 81 5.42 -6.98 12.73
N LEU A 82 4.64 -6.19 13.46
CA LEU A 82 4.50 -6.33 14.91
C LEU A 82 3.80 -7.64 15.28
N ALA A 83 2.77 -8.04 14.52
CA ALA A 83 2.10 -9.33 14.69
C ALA A 83 3.09 -10.50 14.53
N GLY A 84 3.94 -10.47 13.50
CA GLY A 84 4.98 -11.48 13.31
C GLY A 84 6.04 -11.48 14.42
N LYS A 85 6.47 -10.29 14.86
CA LYS A 85 7.45 -10.13 15.94
C LYS A 85 6.92 -10.65 17.28
N ALA A 86 5.67 -10.33 17.63
CA ALA A 86 5.01 -10.76 18.86
C ALA A 86 4.65 -12.26 18.83
N GLY A 87 4.11 -12.72 17.71
CA GLY A 87 3.70 -14.12 17.51
C GLY A 87 4.85 -15.11 17.49
N ARG A 88 6.08 -14.68 17.16
CA ARG A 88 7.27 -15.54 17.15
C ARG A 88 7.44 -16.35 18.44
N ASN A 89 7.26 -15.72 19.59
CA ASN A 89 7.50 -16.36 20.89
C ASN A 89 6.40 -17.35 21.29
N LEU A 90 5.19 -17.18 20.75
CA LEU A 90 4.05 -18.07 21.01
C LEU A 90 4.21 -19.41 20.26
N VAL A 91 4.93 -19.42 19.13
CA VAL A 91 5.07 -20.59 18.25
C VAL A 91 6.49 -21.18 18.28
N SER A 92 7.46 -20.50 18.91
CA SER A 92 8.87 -20.94 18.97
C SER A 92 9.16 -22.22 19.76
N GLY A 93 8.15 -22.85 20.37
CA GLY A 93 8.26 -24.16 21.03
C GLY A 93 8.09 -25.36 20.09
N GLU A 94 7.57 -25.15 18.88
CA GLU A 94 7.35 -26.22 17.90
C GLU A 94 8.55 -26.31 16.94
N GLY A 95 9.30 -27.42 16.98
CA GLY A 95 10.53 -27.59 16.18
C GLY A 95 10.38 -27.34 14.67
N ARG A 96 9.17 -27.50 14.12
CA ARG A 96 8.87 -27.22 12.70
C ARG A 96 8.86 -25.73 12.37
N PHE A 97 8.31 -24.87 13.24
CA PHE A 97 8.26 -23.43 12.99
C PHE A 97 9.65 -22.79 13.11
N THR A 98 10.44 -23.23 14.10
CA THR A 98 11.82 -22.78 14.26
C THR A 98 12.69 -23.19 13.07
N ALA A 99 12.54 -24.43 12.56
CA ALA A 99 13.22 -24.87 11.34
C ALA A 99 12.81 -24.06 10.09
N PHE A 100 11.52 -23.76 9.94
CA PHE A 100 11.01 -22.90 8.87
C PHE A 100 11.63 -21.49 8.93
N LEU A 101 11.65 -20.84 10.10
CA LEU A 101 12.28 -19.52 10.25
C LEU A 101 13.78 -19.57 9.92
N HIS A 102 14.48 -20.63 10.32
CA HIS A 102 15.90 -20.80 9.97
C HIS A 102 16.11 -20.89 8.46
N GLN A 103 15.29 -21.68 7.76
CA GLN A 103 15.32 -21.77 6.29
C GLN A 103 14.95 -20.44 5.61
N MET A 104 13.97 -19.71 6.15
CA MET A 104 13.57 -18.41 5.61
C MET A 104 14.62 -17.33 5.87
N THR A 105 15.44 -17.44 6.91
CA THR A 105 16.50 -16.46 7.21
C THR A 105 17.49 -16.33 6.04
N THR A 106 17.76 -17.41 5.30
CA THR A 106 18.70 -17.39 4.16
C THR A 106 18.03 -16.97 2.85
N ARG A 107 16.71 -17.16 2.72
CA ARG A 107 15.95 -16.87 1.50
C ARG A 107 15.28 -15.49 1.51
N PHE A 108 14.89 -14.99 2.68
CA PHE A 108 14.20 -13.73 2.84
C PHE A 108 15.20 -12.59 2.89
N THR A 109 15.31 -11.87 1.78
CA THR A 109 16.30 -10.80 1.62
C THR A 109 15.64 -9.43 1.48
N THR A 110 16.39 -8.37 1.81
CA THR A 110 15.93 -6.99 1.63
C THR A 110 15.49 -6.67 0.19
N PRO A 111 16.20 -7.11 -0.87
CA PRO A 111 15.72 -6.94 -2.24
C PRO A 111 14.40 -7.66 -2.51
N ALA A 112 14.20 -8.87 -1.99
CA ALA A 112 12.93 -9.59 -2.17
C ALA A 112 11.76 -8.84 -1.52
N LEU A 113 11.95 -8.33 -0.29
CA LEU A 113 10.96 -7.51 0.39
C LEU A 113 10.67 -6.20 -0.36
N PHE A 114 11.69 -5.55 -0.93
CA PHE A 114 11.52 -4.35 -1.73
C PHE A 114 10.68 -4.61 -2.99
N ILE A 115 11.00 -5.65 -3.74
CA ILE A 115 10.25 -6.03 -4.96
C ILE A 115 8.80 -6.35 -4.60
N LEU A 116 8.58 -7.12 -3.53
CA LEU A 116 7.23 -7.41 -3.04
C LEU A 116 6.48 -6.13 -2.64
N ALA A 117 7.15 -5.12 -2.08
CA ALA A 117 6.52 -3.85 -1.69
C ALA A 117 6.06 -3.02 -2.91
N ILE A 118 6.74 -3.16 -4.05
CA ILE A 118 6.36 -2.48 -5.30
C ILE A 118 5.13 -3.13 -5.92
N LEU A 119 5.06 -4.47 -5.89
CA LEU A 119 3.98 -5.19 -6.56
C LEU A 119 2.67 -5.07 -5.76
N PRO A 120 1.51 -4.80 -6.40
CA PRO A 120 0.21 -4.75 -5.74
C PRO A 120 -0.31 -6.18 -5.45
N LEU A 121 0.47 -6.97 -4.71
CA LEU A 121 0.15 -8.36 -4.39
C LEU A 121 -0.36 -8.48 -2.95
N PRO A 122 -1.45 -9.23 -2.69
CA PRO A 122 -1.90 -9.56 -1.33
C PRO A 122 -0.84 -10.32 -0.52
N ILE A 123 0.15 -10.89 -1.20
CA ILE A 123 1.24 -11.67 -0.60
C ILE A 123 2.14 -10.78 0.28
N PHE A 124 2.14 -9.46 0.07
CA PHE A 124 3.00 -8.56 0.85
C PHE A 124 2.73 -8.63 2.36
N ASP A 125 1.48 -8.78 2.78
CA ASP A 125 1.11 -8.85 4.21
C ASP A 125 1.84 -10.00 4.92
N PHE A 126 2.00 -11.15 4.23
CA PHE A 126 2.80 -12.27 4.72
C PHE A 126 4.30 -11.93 4.80
N ALA A 127 4.83 -11.16 3.86
CA ALA A 127 6.21 -10.70 3.89
C ALA A 127 6.47 -9.75 5.08
N GLY A 128 5.50 -8.89 5.42
CA GLY A 128 5.55 -8.05 6.61
C GLY A 128 5.61 -8.86 7.90
N ILE A 129 4.69 -9.83 8.04
CA ILE A 129 4.68 -10.77 9.18
C ILE A 129 5.99 -11.55 9.26
N LEU A 130 6.47 -12.08 8.14
CA LEU A 130 7.72 -12.85 8.09
C LEU A 130 8.93 -11.99 8.48
N ALA A 131 9.01 -10.73 8.01
CA ALA A 131 10.07 -9.80 8.40
C ALA A 131 10.07 -9.54 9.92
N GLY A 132 8.88 -9.42 10.53
CA GLY A 132 8.70 -9.34 11.97
C GLY A 132 9.16 -10.57 12.72
N ALA A 133 8.75 -11.76 12.26
CA ALA A 133 9.12 -13.05 12.83
C ALA A 133 10.64 -13.30 12.74
N LEU A 134 11.27 -12.86 11.65
CA LEU A 134 12.72 -12.91 11.47
C LEU A 134 13.48 -11.82 12.25
N ARG A 135 12.79 -10.94 12.98
CA ARG A 135 13.36 -9.83 13.75
C ARG A 135 14.23 -8.89 12.89
N MET A 136 13.83 -8.63 11.65
CA MET A 136 14.45 -7.60 10.82
C MET A 136 14.38 -6.24 11.54
N PRO A 137 15.45 -5.42 11.58
CA PRO A 137 15.39 -4.12 12.25
C PRO A 137 14.26 -3.25 11.70
N VAL A 138 13.43 -2.65 12.58
CA VAL A 138 12.21 -1.92 12.20
C VAL A 138 12.51 -0.79 11.20
N LEU A 139 13.57 -0.03 11.42
CA LEU A 139 13.97 1.06 10.52
C LEU A 139 14.37 0.53 9.14
N ARG A 140 15.05 -0.62 9.07
CA ARG A 140 15.42 -1.26 7.80
C ARG A 140 14.17 -1.77 7.09
N PHE A 141 13.23 -2.36 7.82
CA PHE A 141 11.94 -2.78 7.29
C PHE A 141 11.18 -1.58 6.71
N LEU A 142 10.96 -0.54 7.51
CA LEU A 142 10.25 0.68 7.09
C LEU A 142 10.90 1.34 5.89
N ALA A 143 12.22 1.56 5.90
CA ALA A 143 12.91 2.22 4.79
C ALA A 143 12.69 1.45 3.47
N VAL A 144 12.83 0.14 3.50
CA VAL A 144 12.67 -0.73 2.32
C VAL A 144 11.22 -0.74 1.85
N VAL A 145 10.27 -0.93 2.78
CA VAL A 145 8.85 -1.05 2.45
C VAL A 145 8.29 0.29 1.98
N ILE A 146 8.55 1.38 2.69
CA ILE A 146 8.12 2.72 2.27
C ILE A 146 8.68 3.03 0.89
N SER A 147 9.96 2.77 0.63
CA SER A 147 10.55 3.03 -0.69
C SER A 147 9.82 2.28 -1.82
N GLY A 148 9.53 0.99 -1.63
CA GLY A 148 8.78 0.20 -2.61
C GLY A 148 7.32 0.65 -2.75
N LYS A 149 6.67 0.99 -1.65
CA LYS A 149 5.28 1.49 -1.65
C LYS A 149 5.18 2.88 -2.29
N ILE A 150 6.18 3.76 -2.15
CA ILE A 150 6.23 5.05 -2.85
C ILE A 150 6.20 4.80 -4.36
N ILE A 151 7.03 3.88 -4.86
CA ILE A 151 7.05 3.51 -6.28
C ILE A 151 5.68 2.96 -6.71
N LYS A 152 5.11 2.02 -5.94
CA LYS A 152 3.79 1.43 -6.22
C LYS A 152 2.70 2.51 -6.36
N HIS A 153 2.62 3.43 -5.40
CA HIS A 153 1.57 4.43 -5.38
C HIS A 153 1.81 5.56 -6.39
N ALA A 154 3.07 5.91 -6.66
CA ALA A 154 3.41 6.83 -7.75
C ALA A 154 2.99 6.25 -9.10
N LEU A 155 3.32 4.97 -9.37
CA LEU A 155 2.87 4.29 -10.59
C LEU A 155 1.35 4.27 -10.70
N ALA A 156 0.63 3.97 -9.62
CA ALA A 156 -0.82 4.02 -9.60
C ALA A 156 -1.35 5.44 -9.88
N ALA A 157 -0.74 6.48 -9.30
CA ALA A 157 -1.13 7.86 -9.54
C ALA A 157 -0.90 8.28 -11.00
N TYR A 158 0.24 7.90 -11.60
CA TYR A 158 0.52 8.16 -13.02
C TYR A 158 -0.47 7.45 -13.94
N LEU A 159 -0.74 6.16 -13.69
CA LEU A 159 -1.73 5.41 -14.46
C LEU A 159 -3.13 6.05 -14.33
N GLY A 160 -3.45 6.59 -13.16
CA GLY A 160 -4.68 7.33 -12.92
C GLY A 160 -4.77 8.60 -13.75
N ALA A 161 -3.71 9.41 -13.76
CA ALA A 161 -3.61 10.62 -14.56
C ALA A 161 -3.90 10.34 -16.05
N GLU A 162 -3.17 9.40 -16.62
CA GLU A 162 -3.30 9.00 -18.03
C GLU A 162 -4.69 8.41 -18.34
N PHE A 163 -5.21 7.55 -17.47
CA PHE A 163 -6.51 6.93 -17.64
C PHE A 163 -7.64 7.95 -17.65
N PHE A 164 -7.68 8.87 -16.68
CA PHE A 164 -8.73 9.87 -16.60
C PHE A 164 -8.61 10.93 -17.70
N GLU A 165 -7.39 11.29 -18.12
CA GLU A 165 -7.20 12.17 -19.28
C GLU A 165 -7.80 11.55 -20.55
N MET A 166 -7.54 10.27 -20.79
CA MET A 166 -8.12 9.53 -21.92
C MET A 166 -9.65 9.48 -21.86
N VAL A 167 -10.22 9.20 -20.69
CA VAL A 167 -11.68 9.12 -20.49
C VAL A 167 -12.34 10.48 -20.73
N LEU A 168 -11.82 11.55 -20.12
CA LEU A 168 -12.39 12.89 -20.23
C LEU A 168 -12.33 13.40 -21.68
N THR A 169 -11.22 13.14 -22.37
CA THR A 169 -11.04 13.51 -23.79
C THR A 169 -11.97 12.71 -24.73
N ARG A 170 -12.18 11.41 -24.46
CA ARG A 170 -12.99 10.54 -25.33
C ARG A 170 -14.51 10.75 -25.16
N TYR A 171 -14.96 11.09 -23.96
CA TYR A 171 -16.38 11.17 -23.63
C TYR A 171 -16.90 12.61 -23.47
N GLY A 172 -16.05 13.63 -23.64
CA GLY A 172 -16.48 15.03 -23.70
C GLY A 172 -16.97 15.58 -22.36
N PHE A 173 -16.31 15.19 -21.27
CA PHE A 173 -16.53 15.74 -19.93
C PHE A 173 -15.69 17.00 -19.67
#